data_AF-A0A521NU64-F1
#
_entry.id   AF-A0A521NU64-F1
#
_cell.length_a   1.000
_cell.length_b   1.000
_cell.length_c   1.000
_cell.angle_alpha   90.00
_cell.angle_beta   90.00
_cell.angle_gamma   90.00
#
_symmetry.space_group_name_H-M   'P 1'
#
loop_
_entity.id
_entity.type
_entity.pdbx_description
1 polymer ?
#
loop_
_entity_poly.entity_id
_entity_poly.type
_entity_poly.pdbx_seq_one_letter_code
_entity_poly.pdbx_strand_id
1 'polypeptide(L)' 'MHAPSLVLELPDHWTGAFEPTMNADGSCAGVAEIFLDGVPRCALVISEQPTWDIAFQRAQSKAVQFVRAWTCSAD' A
#
# COMPACT_ATOMS: atom_id res chain seq x y z
N MET A 1 -14.25 11.46 -4.55
CA MET A 1 -14.33 10.43 -5.60
C MET A 1 -13.33 9.35 -5.20
N HIS A 2 -13.78 8.15 -4.81
CA HIS A 2 -12.86 7.06 -4.51
C HIS A 2 -12.22 6.59 -5.82
N ALA A 3 -10.89 6.63 -5.90
CA ALA A 3 -10.17 6.01 -6.99
C ALA A 3 -10.24 4.48 -6.83
N PRO A 4 -10.23 3.70 -7.92
CA PRO A 4 -10.25 2.24 -7.83
C PRO A 4 -9.07 1.75 -6.97
N SER A 5 -9.32 0.76 -6.11
CA SER A 5 -8.26 0.15 -5.32
C SER A 5 -7.23 -0.50 -6.25
N LEU A 6 -5.95 -0.15 -6.05
CA LEU A 6 -4.87 -0.58 -6.93
C LEU A 6 -4.12 -1.74 -6.30
N VAL A 7 -3.85 -2.76 -7.10
CA VAL A 7 -3.12 -3.93 -6.64
C VAL A 7 -1.65 -3.57 -6.45
N LEU A 8 -1.11 -3.91 -5.29
CA LEU A 8 0.32 -3.82 -4.98
C LEU A 8 1.02 -5.12 -5.38
N GLU A 9 2.17 -5.01 -6.02
CA GLU A 9 2.96 -6.16 -6.46
C GLU A 9 3.80 -6.69 -5.28
N LEU A 10 3.32 -7.70 -4.57
CA LEU A 10 3.98 -8.29 -3.41
C LEU A 10 4.47 -9.72 -3.71
N PRO A 11 5.56 -10.17 -3.06
CA PRO A 11 6.10 -11.50 -3.29
C PRO A 11 5.26 -12.59 -2.60
N ASP A 12 5.33 -13.81 -3.15
CA ASP A 12 4.66 -15.00 -2.62
C ASP A 12 3.17 -14.76 -2.31
N HIS A 13 2.60 -15.51 -1.37
CA HIS A 13 1.21 -15.47 -0.93
C HIS A 13 0.74 -14.12 -0.33
N TRP A 14 1.53 -13.06 -0.48
CA TRP A 14 1.16 -11.72 -0.08
C TRP A 14 0.36 -11.02 -1.18
N THR A 15 -0.69 -10.35 -0.76
CA THR A 15 -1.47 -9.47 -1.63
C THR A 15 -1.64 -8.12 -0.96
N GLY A 16 -1.69 -7.05 -1.75
CA GLY A 16 -1.94 -5.72 -1.22
C GLY A 16 -2.87 -4.92 -2.11
N ALA A 17 -3.67 -4.06 -1.49
CA ALA A 17 -4.55 -3.12 -2.17
C ALA A 17 -4.31 -1.72 -1.60
N PHE A 18 -4.11 -0.75 -2.48
CA PHE A 18 -4.00 0.65 -2.12
C PHE A 18 -5.28 1.38 -2.46
N GLU A 19 -5.86 2.06 -1.48
CA GLU A 19 -7.06 2.88 -1.63
C GLU A 19 -6.70 4.37 -1.57
N PRO A 20 -6.45 5.01 -2.72
CA PRO A 20 -6.12 6.42 -2.76
C PRO A 20 -7.35 7.31 -2.63
N THR A 21 -7.17 8.39 -1.88
CA THR A 21 -8.06 9.54 -1.83
C THR A 21 -7.37 10.73 -2.49
N MET A 22 -7.97 11.23 -3.57
CA MET A 22 -7.49 12.40 -4.30
C MET A 22 -8.11 13.68 -3.72
N ASN A 23 -7.26 14.68 -3.49
CA ASN A 23 -7.67 16.03 -3.11
C ASN A 23 -7.90 16.90 -4.35
N ALA A 24 -8.61 18.01 -4.18
CA ALA A 24 -8.95 18.93 -5.26
C ALA A 24 -7.71 19.64 -5.88
N ASP A 25 -6.62 19.73 -5.12
CA ASP A 25 -5.34 20.30 -5.56
C ASP A 25 -4.43 19.28 -6.29
N GLY A 26 -4.92 18.03 -6.47
CA GLY A 26 -4.18 16.95 -7.12
C GLY A 26 -3.28 16.14 -6.20
N SER A 27 -3.16 16.51 -4.92
CA SER A 27 -2.47 15.71 -3.92
C SER A 27 -3.24 14.42 -3.60
N CYS A 28 -2.53 13.42 -3.08
CA CYS A 28 -3.06 12.08 -2.83
C CYS A 28 -2.58 11.53 -1.49
N ALA A 29 -3.50 11.00 -0.70
CA ALA A 29 -3.21 10.20 0.49
C ALA A 29 -3.95 8.86 0.39
N GLY A 30 -3.69 7.92 1.29
CA GLY A 30 -4.47 6.68 1.29
C GLY A 30 -3.98 5.64 2.28
N VAL A 31 -4.65 4.50 2.27
CA VAL A 31 -4.28 3.32 3.06
C VAL A 31 -3.96 2.18 2.10
N ALA A 32 -2.83 1.52 2.35
CA ALA A 32 -2.48 0.26 1.71
C ALA A 32 -2.72 -0.89 2.68
N GLU A 33 -3.69 -1.74 2.39
CA GLU A 33 -3.95 -2.96 3.13
C GLU A 33 -3.09 -4.10 2.59
N ILE A 34 -2.51 -4.88 3.49
CA ILE A 34 -1.63 -6.01 3.18
C ILE A 34 -2.16 -7.26 3.83
N PHE A 35 -2.23 -8.34 3.06
CA PHE A 35 -2.75 -9.64 3.44
C PHE A 35 -1.71 -10.72 3.17
N LEU A 36 -1.71 -11.76 3.99
CA LEU A 36 -0.98 -13.01 3.76
C LEU A 36 -1.99 -14.15 3.74
N ASP A 37 -2.05 -14.90 2.63
CA ASP A 37 -3.04 -15.97 2.43
C ASP A 37 -4.48 -15.48 2.67
N GLY A 38 -4.79 -14.26 2.23
CA GLY A 38 -6.09 -13.61 2.43
C GLY A 38 -6.37 -13.11 3.85
N VAL A 39 -5.46 -13.31 4.80
CA VAL A 39 -5.60 -12.81 6.18
C VAL A 39 -4.98 -11.41 6.29
N PRO A 40 -5.71 -10.38 6.76
CA PRO A 40 -5.16 -9.05 6.97
C PRO A 40 -4.00 -9.06 7.97
N ARG A 41 -2.89 -8.43 7.61
CA ARG A 41 -1.68 -8.33 8.46
C ARG A 41 -1.26 -6.91 8.77
N CYS A 42 -1.50 -5.96 7.87
CA CYS A 42 -1.09 -4.58 8.05
C CYS A 42 -1.97 -3.62 7.26
N ALA A 43 -2.17 -2.43 7.83
CA ALA A 43 -2.68 -1.26 7.13
C ALA A 43 -1.59 -0.16 7.19
N LEU A 44 -1.05 0.19 6.02
CA LEU A 44 -0.03 1.22 5.89
C LEU A 44 -0.68 2.55 5.50
N VAL A 45 -0.54 3.55 6.36
CA VAL A 45 -0.99 4.91 6.06
C VAL A 45 0.06 5.59 5.18
N ILE A 46 -0.37 6.03 4.00
CA ILE A 46 0.37 6.91 3.11
C ILE A 46 -0.14 8.32 3.33
N SER A 47 0.67 9.11 4.04
CA SER A 47 0.42 10.54 4.21
C SER A 47 0.37 11.26 2.87
N GLU A 48 -0.24 12.43 2.85
CA GLU A 48 -0.38 13.27 1.67
C GLU A 48 0.91 13.36 0.85
N GLN A 49 0.80 13.05 -0.43
CA GLN A 49 1.84 13.17 -1.44
C GLN A 49 1.40 14.14 -2.53
N PRO A 50 2.34 14.81 -3.21
CA PRO A 50 2.01 15.82 -4.22
C PRO A 50 1.23 15.27 -5.41
N THR A 51 1.40 13.99 -5.73
CA THR A 51 0.71 13.33 -6.83
C THR A 51 0.32 11.90 -6.45
N TRP A 52 -0.65 11.37 -7.19
CA TRP A 52 -1.07 9.97 -7.09
C TRP A 52 0.09 8.99 -7.36
N ASP A 53 0.91 9.22 -8.39
CA ASP A 53 2.03 8.33 -8.74
C ASP A 53 3.01 8.19 -7.57
N ILE A 54 3.32 9.31 -6.90
CA ILE A 54 4.21 9.32 -5.74
C ILE A 54 3.56 8.56 -4.56
N ALA A 55 2.26 8.73 -4.34
CA ALA A 55 1.54 7.99 -3.31
C ALA A 55 1.57 6.47 -3.57
N PHE A 56 1.31 6.05 -4.81
CA PHE A 56 1.36 4.65 -5.21
C PHE A 56 2.77 4.06 -5.09
N GLN A 57 3.80 4.75 -5.57
CA GLN A 57 5.19 4.30 -5.43
C GLN A 57 5.62 4.15 -3.96
N ARG A 58 5.14 5.05 -3.07
CA ARG A 58 5.37 4.93 -1.62
C ARG A 58 4.62 3.76 -1.02
N ALA A 59 3.36 3.54 -1.40
CA ALA A 59 2.57 2.39 -0.97
C ALA A 59 3.28 1.08 -1.34
N GLN A 60 3.67 0.94 -2.61
CA GLN A 60 4.40 -0.21 -3.14
C GLN A 60 5.72 -0.44 -2.38
N SER A 61 6.54 0.60 -2.24
CA SER A 61 7.85 0.49 -1.58
C SER A 61 7.72 0.09 -0.11
N LYS A 62 6.78 0.71 0.63
CA LYS A 62 6.56 0.41 2.05
C LYS A 62 5.95 -0.98 2.25
N ALA A 63 5.06 -1.42 1.35
CA ALA A 63 4.48 -2.74 1.43
C ALA A 63 5.52 -3.84 1.19
N VAL A 64 6.40 -3.68 0.19
CA VAL A 64 7.54 -4.59 -0.02
C VAL A 64 8.48 -4.61 1.19
N GLN A 65 8.78 -3.44 1.77
CA GLN A 65 9.60 -3.36 2.98
C GLN A 65 8.96 -4.07 4.16
N PHE A 66 7.65 -3.90 4.37
CA PHE A 66 6.90 -4.59 5.41
C PHE A 66 6.98 -6.11 5.23
N VAL A 67 6.70 -6.62 4.03
CA VAL A 67 6.75 -8.07 3.75
C VAL A 67 8.14 -8.64 4.03
N ARG A 68 9.20 -7.96 3.55
CA ARG A 68 10.58 -8.39 3.82
C ARG A 68 10.93 -8.41 5.30
N ALA A 69 10.50 -7.39 6.05
CA ALA A 69 10.75 -7.31 7.47
C ALA A 69 9.97 -8.42 8.22
N TRP A 70 8.73 -8.69 7.81
CA TRP A 70 7.90 -9.75 8.38
C TRP A 70 8.51 -11.12 8.16
N THR A 71 8.90 -11.46 6.92
CA THR A 71 9.47 -12.77 6.60
C THR A 71 10.83 -12.99 7.25
N CYS A 72 11.69 -11.97 7.30
CA CYS A 72 12.98 -12.04 7.98
C CYS A 72 12.87 -12.14 9.51
N SER A 73 11.73 -11.75 10.09
CA SER A 73 11.46 -11.86 11.53
C SER A 73 10.77 -13.17 11.92
N ALA A 74 10.36 -13.98 10.93
CA ALA A 74 9.63 -15.22 11.14
C ALA A 74 10.53 -16.47 11.17
N ASP A 75 11.85 -16.29 11.10
CA ASP A 75 12.89 -17.32 11.25
C ASP A 75 13.30 -17.53 12.73
#